data_AF-A0A537CSY9-F1
#
_entry.id   AF-A0A537CSY9-F1
#
_cell.length_a   1.000
_cell.length_b   1.000
_cell.length_c   1.000
_cell.angle_alpha   90.00
_cell.angle_beta   90.00
_cell.angle_gamma   90.00
#
_symmetry.space_group_name_H-M   'P 1'
#
loop_
_entity.id
_entity.type
_entity.pdbx_description
1 polymer ?
#
loop_
_entity_poly.entity_id
_entity_poly.type
_entity_poly.pdbx_seq_one_letter_code
_entity_poly.pdbx_strand_id
1 'polypeptide(L)'
;MTGIGYSAGASDMRNGLLTLTAALLAPFSAFAQTASPQAIDIPGWFSESFLDLREDVREAAKEGKRLLLYFGQDGCPYCKALMQTNFTQPLIVSKTRRHFVAIALNIWGDRELTSLDGKVIREKDFARLMRVQFTPTILFLDEKGGTVARLNGYYPPHRFEAAIDYVAGRMEVKQSFADYMRTAVKEAANEKLHEEPFFMRPPYDLRRRSGSKPLAVVFETPYCAGCNELHAEGFTRAEVKAELGQFDVVRFALGADAMLTTPQGLKLHADEWARALKIVYTPSIVFFDATGREVIRTEAYIRPFHLAGAFAYVSSGEYRNEPSFQRFLQARADRMRKRGQTVDLWK
;
A
#
# COMPACT_ATOMS: atom_id res chain seq x y z
N MET A 1 104.10 6.97 31.69
CA MET A 1 102.90 6.97 32.53
C MET A 1 101.77 7.59 31.72
N THR A 2 100.68 6.81 31.57
CA THR A 2 99.27 7.23 31.38
C THR A 2 98.91 8.18 30.22
N GLY A 3 97.96 7.74 29.38
CA GLY A 3 97.17 8.60 28.46
C GLY A 3 97.04 7.99 27.07
N ILE A 4 96.12 7.04 26.87
CA ILE A 4 94.83 7.21 26.17
C ILE A 4 94.99 7.62 24.69
N GLY A 5 94.61 6.72 23.77
CA GLY A 5 94.50 7.00 22.35
C GLY A 5 93.68 5.95 21.60
N TYR A 6 92.39 6.27 21.42
CA TYR A 6 91.41 5.81 20.41
C TYR A 6 91.65 4.49 19.65
N SER A 7 90.66 3.58 19.74
CA SER A 7 90.38 2.62 18.68
C SER A 7 88.88 2.51 18.42
N ALA A 8 88.55 2.53 17.14
CA ALA A 8 87.22 2.44 16.57
C ALA A 8 86.63 1.03 16.71
N GLY A 9 85.33 0.95 17.00
CA GLY A 9 84.56 -0.30 16.99
C GLY A 9 83.47 -0.23 15.94
N ALA A 10 83.60 -1.07 14.92
CA ALA A 10 82.65 -1.26 13.83
C ALA A 10 81.32 -1.84 14.33
N SER A 11 80.21 -1.38 13.76
CA SER A 11 78.88 -1.98 13.94
C SER A 11 78.48 -2.79 12.71
N ASP A 12 78.15 -4.05 12.96
CA ASP A 12 77.74 -5.10 12.03
C ASP A 12 76.65 -4.70 11.04
N MET A 13 76.90 -4.99 9.76
CA MET A 13 75.88 -5.14 8.72
C MET A 13 75.23 -6.52 8.83
N ARG A 14 73.94 -6.58 9.18
CA ARG A 14 73.11 -7.77 9.04
C ARG A 14 72.02 -7.53 7.99
N ASN A 15 72.09 -8.32 6.93
CA ASN A 15 71.16 -8.39 5.80
C ASN A 15 69.70 -8.58 6.26
N GLY A 16 68.82 -7.65 5.86
CA GLY A 16 67.37 -7.78 5.93
C GLY A 16 66.77 -8.06 4.55
N LEU A 17 66.22 -9.26 4.39
CA LEU A 17 65.56 -9.77 3.18
C LEU A 17 64.16 -9.12 3.03
N LEU A 18 63.93 -8.37 1.96
CA LEU A 18 62.63 -7.79 1.61
C LEU A 18 61.75 -8.83 0.90
N THR A 19 60.67 -9.27 1.54
CA THR A 19 59.61 -10.10 0.95
C THR A 19 58.51 -9.20 0.36
N LEU A 20 58.42 -9.14 -0.98
CA LEU A 20 57.27 -8.55 -1.69
C LEU A 20 56.03 -9.46 -1.52
N THR A 21 54.99 -8.95 -0.87
CA THR A 21 53.67 -9.60 -0.81
C THR A 21 52.80 -9.05 -1.95
N ALA A 22 52.56 -9.84 -2.98
CA ALA A 22 51.61 -9.50 -4.04
C ALA A 22 50.18 -9.68 -3.52
N ALA A 23 49.44 -8.58 -3.36
CA ALA A 23 48.03 -8.60 -3.00
C ALA A 23 47.19 -9.05 -4.20
N LEU A 24 46.68 -10.28 -4.14
CA LEU A 24 45.67 -10.82 -5.05
C LEU A 24 44.34 -10.08 -4.84
N LEU A 25 44.03 -9.13 -5.73
CA LEU A 25 42.70 -8.55 -5.85
C LEU A 25 41.76 -9.61 -6.45
N ALA A 26 40.98 -10.28 -5.60
CA ALA A 26 39.89 -11.12 -6.05
C ALA A 26 38.78 -10.23 -6.65
N PRO A 27 38.26 -10.52 -7.86
CA PRO A 27 37.16 -9.77 -8.43
C PRO A 27 35.89 -10.04 -7.60
N PHE A 28 35.32 -8.98 -7.03
CA PHE A 28 33.97 -9.01 -6.50
C PHE A 28 33.01 -9.23 -7.68
N SER A 29 32.58 -10.47 -7.89
CA SER A 29 31.45 -10.75 -8.77
C SER A 29 30.23 -10.06 -8.18
N ALA A 30 29.76 -8.99 -8.84
CA ALA A 30 28.47 -8.41 -8.57
C ALA A 30 27.41 -9.50 -8.80
N PHE A 31 26.75 -9.96 -7.74
CA PHE A 31 25.58 -10.82 -7.87
C PHE A 31 24.50 -10.02 -8.59
N ALA A 32 24.33 -10.29 -9.88
CA ALA A 32 23.15 -9.84 -10.61
C ALA A 32 21.92 -10.41 -9.89
N GLN A 33 21.09 -9.52 -9.36
CA GLN A 33 19.84 -9.91 -8.71
C GLN A 33 18.99 -10.64 -9.74
N THR A 34 18.77 -11.94 -9.53
CA THR A 34 17.97 -12.74 -10.44
C THR A 34 16.56 -12.14 -10.50
N ALA A 35 16.11 -11.83 -11.71
CA ALA A 35 14.76 -11.31 -11.91
C ALA A 35 13.76 -12.30 -11.29
N SER A 36 12.84 -11.78 -10.48
CA SER A 36 11.80 -12.60 -9.88
C SER A 36 11.00 -13.28 -11.00
N PRO A 37 10.75 -14.60 -10.94
CA PRO A 37 9.90 -15.28 -11.92
C PRO A 37 8.46 -14.77 -11.91
N GLN A 38 8.11 -13.94 -10.93
CA GLN A 38 6.80 -13.32 -10.77
C GLN A 38 6.87 -11.78 -10.85
N ALA A 39 7.92 -11.25 -11.48
CA ALA A 39 8.10 -9.81 -11.67
C ALA A 39 6.88 -9.18 -12.37
N ILE A 40 6.49 -8.00 -11.92
CA ILE A 40 5.44 -7.22 -12.58
C ILE A 40 6.06 -6.46 -13.76
N ASP A 41 5.50 -6.68 -14.95
CA ASP A 41 5.88 -5.93 -16.15
C ASP A 41 5.36 -4.49 -16.06
N ILE A 42 6.29 -3.54 -15.94
CA ILE A 42 5.99 -2.10 -15.87
C ILE A 42 5.98 -1.55 -17.30
N PRO A 43 4.90 -0.87 -17.73
CA PRO A 43 4.84 -0.30 -19.07
C PRO A 43 6.03 0.63 -19.34
N GLY A 44 6.69 0.48 -20.49
CA GLY A 44 7.89 1.26 -20.86
C GLY A 44 7.69 2.77 -21.04
N TRP A 45 6.50 3.29 -20.74
CA TRP A 45 6.24 4.73 -20.66
C TRP A 45 6.33 5.29 -19.25
N PHE A 46 6.49 4.44 -18.23
CA PHE A 46 6.96 4.87 -16.92
C PHE A 46 8.37 5.45 -17.05
N SER A 47 8.66 6.48 -16.25
CA SER A 47 9.93 7.17 -16.28
C SER A 47 11.05 6.34 -15.65
N GLU A 48 12.18 6.29 -16.34
CA GLU A 48 13.46 5.82 -15.80
C GLU A 48 14.13 6.92 -14.96
N SER A 49 13.47 7.29 -13.87
CA SER A 49 13.97 8.33 -12.96
C SER A 49 15.18 7.87 -12.14
N PHE A 50 16.07 8.81 -11.81
CA PHE A 50 17.14 8.65 -10.81
C PHE A 50 16.62 8.55 -9.36
N LEU A 51 15.29 8.60 -9.17
CA LEU A 51 14.58 8.57 -7.90
C LEU A 51 14.94 9.71 -6.95
N ASP A 52 15.24 10.90 -7.48
CA ASP A 52 15.18 12.12 -6.68
C ASP A 52 13.79 12.74 -6.83
N LEU A 53 12.91 12.44 -5.87
CA LEU A 53 11.51 12.85 -5.94
C LEU A 53 11.34 14.38 -5.96
N ARG A 54 12.30 15.14 -5.45
CA ARG A 54 12.25 16.62 -5.52
C ARG A 54 12.58 17.10 -6.92
N GLU A 55 13.54 16.47 -7.59
CA GLU A 55 13.82 16.75 -9.00
C GLU A 55 12.65 16.32 -9.87
N ASP A 56 12.14 15.09 -9.66
CA ASP A 56 11.03 14.52 -10.43
C ASP A 56 9.78 15.40 -10.39
N VAL A 57 9.40 15.92 -9.20
CA VAL A 57 8.27 16.85 -9.07
C VAL A 57 8.54 18.15 -9.82
N ARG A 58 9.75 18.73 -9.71
CA ARG A 58 10.07 20.00 -10.38
C ARG A 58 10.12 19.84 -11.89
N GLU A 59 10.68 18.75 -12.40
CA GLU A 59 10.74 18.47 -13.83
C GLU A 59 9.35 18.19 -14.41
N ALA A 60 8.54 17.37 -13.73
CA ALA A 60 7.15 17.19 -14.12
C ALA A 60 6.39 18.53 -14.17
N ALA A 61 6.56 19.39 -13.16
CA ALA A 61 5.91 20.69 -13.10
C ALA A 61 6.34 21.63 -14.24
N LYS A 62 7.62 21.61 -14.66
CA LYS A 62 8.11 22.38 -15.83
C LYS A 62 7.42 21.96 -17.12
N GLU A 63 7.05 20.68 -17.25
CA GLU A 63 6.28 20.16 -18.38
C GLU A 63 4.76 20.32 -18.23
N GLY A 64 4.30 20.98 -17.16
CA GLY A 64 2.87 21.10 -16.86
C GLY A 64 2.22 19.79 -16.41
N LYS A 65 3.02 18.81 -15.97
CA LYS A 65 2.59 17.50 -15.46
C LYS A 65 2.69 17.44 -13.93
N ARG A 66 2.05 16.43 -13.37
CA ARG A 66 2.11 16.02 -11.95
C ARG A 66 2.87 14.70 -11.80
N LEU A 67 3.17 14.29 -10.58
CA LEU A 67 3.83 13.00 -10.35
C LEU A 67 2.80 11.91 -9.99
N LEU A 68 2.95 10.73 -10.59
CA LEU A 68 2.24 9.52 -10.20
C LEU A 68 3.27 8.52 -9.67
N LEU A 69 3.26 8.28 -8.36
CA LEU A 69 4.09 7.26 -7.72
C LEU A 69 3.29 5.96 -7.56
N TYR A 70 3.69 4.94 -8.30
CA TYR A 70 3.15 3.59 -8.17
C TYR A 70 4.01 2.78 -7.19
N PHE A 71 3.37 2.13 -6.22
CA PHE A 71 3.98 1.18 -5.29
C PHE A 71 3.44 -0.22 -5.59
N GLY A 72 4.32 -1.11 -6.03
CA GLY A 72 4.01 -2.49 -6.37
C GLY A 72 4.89 -3.50 -5.64
N GLN A 73 4.64 -4.77 -5.94
CA GLN A 73 5.52 -5.89 -5.59
C GLN A 73 5.35 -7.01 -6.61
N ASP A 74 6.36 -7.86 -6.71
CA ASP A 74 6.32 -9.08 -7.51
C ASP A 74 5.31 -10.08 -6.93
N GLY A 75 4.67 -10.87 -7.79
CA GLY A 75 3.65 -11.84 -7.38
C GLY A 75 2.31 -11.23 -6.94
N CYS A 76 2.13 -9.90 -7.07
CA CYS A 76 0.89 -9.20 -6.74
C CYS A 76 -0.14 -9.29 -7.88
N PRO A 77 -1.26 -10.01 -7.73
CA PRO A 77 -2.23 -10.17 -8.81
C PRO A 77 -2.99 -8.87 -9.11
N TYR A 78 -3.23 -8.02 -8.12
CA TYR A 78 -3.84 -6.70 -8.32
C TYR A 78 -2.93 -5.73 -9.08
N CYS A 79 -1.63 -5.83 -8.86
CA CYS A 79 -0.62 -5.06 -9.58
C CYS A 79 -0.60 -5.49 -11.04
N LYS A 80 -0.63 -6.82 -11.27
CA LYS A 80 -0.78 -7.38 -12.61
C LYS A 80 -2.08 -6.91 -13.28
N ALA A 81 -3.21 -6.91 -12.58
CA ALA A 81 -4.47 -6.40 -13.09
C ALA A 81 -4.39 -4.92 -13.48
N LEU A 82 -3.77 -4.06 -12.65
CA LEU A 82 -3.54 -2.66 -13.00
C LEU A 82 -2.73 -2.52 -14.30
N MET A 83 -1.61 -3.24 -14.42
CA MET A 83 -0.73 -3.15 -15.59
C MET A 83 -1.39 -3.70 -16.85
N GLN A 84 -2.11 -4.82 -16.76
CA GLN A 84 -2.64 -5.55 -17.90
C GLN A 84 -4.07 -5.15 -18.30
N THR A 85 -4.80 -4.46 -17.42
CA THR A 85 -6.18 -4.02 -17.69
C THR A 85 -6.28 -2.51 -17.77
N ASN A 86 -5.77 -1.74 -16.80
CA ASN A 86 -5.93 -0.29 -16.82
C ASN A 86 -4.90 0.35 -17.75
N PHE A 87 -3.62 0.01 -17.59
CA PHE A 87 -2.52 0.59 -18.38
C PHE A 87 -2.32 -0.04 -19.77
N THR A 88 -3.28 -0.85 -20.23
CA THR A 88 -3.42 -1.28 -21.64
C THR A 88 -4.52 -0.52 -22.37
N GLN A 89 -5.38 0.22 -21.68
CA GLN A 89 -6.46 0.98 -22.30
C GLN A 89 -5.94 2.29 -22.89
N PRO A 90 -6.13 2.55 -24.20
CA PRO A 90 -5.59 3.74 -24.86
C PRO A 90 -6.00 5.06 -24.21
N LEU A 91 -7.24 5.16 -23.72
CA LEU A 91 -7.75 6.37 -23.07
C LEU A 91 -7.03 6.63 -21.73
N ILE A 92 -6.93 5.62 -20.87
CA ILE A 92 -6.23 5.71 -19.59
C ILE A 92 -4.75 6.03 -19.80
N VAL A 93 -4.08 5.32 -20.71
CA VAL A 93 -2.66 5.52 -21.01
C VAL A 93 -2.41 6.93 -21.55
N SER A 94 -3.20 7.38 -22.52
CA SER A 94 -3.03 8.71 -23.12
C SER A 94 -3.30 9.84 -22.12
N LYS A 95 -4.36 9.75 -21.30
CA LYS A 95 -4.62 10.70 -20.21
C LYS A 95 -3.48 10.70 -19.20
N THR A 96 -3.04 9.52 -18.76
CA THR A 96 -1.99 9.40 -17.74
C THR A 96 -0.69 10.03 -18.24
N ARG A 97 -0.23 9.69 -19.44
CA ARG A 97 1.01 10.23 -20.03
C ARG A 97 0.96 11.72 -20.33
N ARG A 98 -0.23 12.25 -20.63
CA ARG A 98 -0.42 13.68 -20.90
C ARG A 98 -0.26 14.52 -19.63
N HIS A 99 -0.71 13.98 -18.49
CA HIS A 99 -0.84 14.76 -17.25
C HIS A 99 0.14 14.35 -16.16
N PHE A 100 0.81 13.21 -16.28
CA PHE A 100 1.67 12.68 -15.24
C PHE A 100 3.02 12.17 -15.77
N VAL A 101 4.05 12.36 -14.97
CA VAL A 101 5.25 11.53 -14.98
C VAL A 101 4.99 10.38 -14.01
N ALA A 102 5.04 9.14 -14.49
CA ALA A 102 4.78 7.95 -13.66
C ALA A 102 6.09 7.27 -13.27
N ILE A 103 6.28 7.01 -11.98
CA ILE A 103 7.46 6.33 -11.43
C ILE A 103 7.01 5.08 -10.69
N ALA A 104 7.69 3.97 -10.93
CA ALA A 104 7.43 2.70 -10.28
C ALA A 104 8.42 2.47 -9.13
N LEU A 105 7.87 2.14 -7.96
CA LEU A 105 8.60 1.76 -6.75
C LEU A 105 8.18 0.36 -6.30
N ASN A 106 9.14 -0.43 -5.83
CA ASN A 106 8.88 -1.75 -5.26
C ASN A 106 8.86 -1.66 -3.72
N ILE A 107 7.80 -2.12 -3.06
CA ILE A 107 7.69 -2.06 -1.58
C ILE A 107 8.71 -2.96 -0.85
N TRP A 108 9.35 -3.88 -1.57
CA TRP A 108 10.47 -4.69 -1.09
C TRP A 108 11.82 -4.26 -1.69
N GLY A 109 11.80 -3.26 -2.58
CA GLY A 109 12.95 -2.76 -3.29
C GLY A 109 14.02 -2.16 -2.38
N ASP A 110 15.27 -2.32 -2.82
CA ASP A 110 16.46 -1.83 -2.14
C ASP A 110 17.12 -0.64 -2.87
N ARG A 111 16.51 -0.13 -3.96
CA ARG A 111 17.04 1.06 -4.64
C ARG A 111 16.98 2.24 -3.69
N GLU A 112 18.04 3.05 -3.72
CA GLU A 112 18.06 4.33 -3.01
C GLU A 112 17.20 5.35 -3.77
N LEU A 113 16.47 6.15 -3.01
CA LEU A 113 15.71 7.29 -3.49
C LEU A 113 15.92 8.48 -2.56
N THR A 114 15.95 9.68 -3.13
CA THR A 114 15.94 10.94 -2.38
C THR A 114 14.49 11.38 -2.20
N SER A 115 14.01 11.37 -0.96
CA SER A 115 12.63 11.77 -0.64
C SER A 115 12.41 13.27 -0.80
N LEU A 116 11.14 13.70 -0.70
CA LEU A 116 10.75 15.11 -0.84
C LEU A 116 11.39 16.04 0.21
N ASP A 117 11.81 15.50 1.36
CA ASP A 117 12.57 16.22 2.40
C ASP A 117 14.10 16.14 2.22
N GLY A 118 14.58 15.53 1.13
CA GLY A 118 15.99 15.44 0.76
C GLY A 118 16.77 14.31 1.43
N LYS A 119 16.10 13.40 2.15
CA LYS A 119 16.78 12.24 2.76
C LYS A 119 16.95 11.12 1.75
N VAL A 120 18.10 10.48 1.76
CA VAL A 120 18.33 9.23 1.02
C VAL A 120 17.76 8.07 1.84
N ILE A 121 16.84 7.33 1.25
CA ILE A 121 16.14 6.20 1.88
C ILE A 121 15.92 5.09 0.84
N ARG A 122 15.73 3.84 1.27
CA ARG A 122 15.41 2.74 0.35
C ARG A 122 13.93 2.71 0.02
N GLU A 123 13.55 2.22 -1.16
CA GLU A 123 12.15 2.09 -1.59
C GLU A 123 11.25 1.43 -0.52
N LYS A 124 11.70 0.31 0.06
CA LYS A 124 10.96 -0.40 1.11
C LYS A 124 10.75 0.38 2.41
N ASP A 125 11.70 1.24 2.76
CA ASP A 125 11.61 2.09 3.96
C ASP A 125 10.73 3.30 3.66
N PHE A 126 10.83 3.85 2.44
CA PHE A 126 9.94 4.90 1.96
C PHE A 126 8.48 4.43 1.85
N ALA A 127 8.22 3.23 1.33
CA ALA A 127 6.88 2.64 1.30
C ALA A 127 6.28 2.53 2.71
N ARG A 128 7.09 2.14 3.71
CA ARG A 128 6.68 2.10 5.13
C ARG A 128 6.42 3.50 5.69
N LEU A 129 7.29 4.48 5.39
CA LEU A 129 7.09 5.89 5.77
C LEU A 129 5.77 6.43 5.21
N MET A 130 5.46 6.08 3.96
CA MET A 130 4.20 6.43 3.29
C MET A 130 2.99 5.60 3.76
N ARG A 131 3.19 4.65 4.70
CA ARG A 131 2.15 3.74 5.24
C ARG A 131 1.46 2.90 4.17
N VAL A 132 2.22 2.39 3.20
CA VAL A 132 1.71 1.49 2.15
C VAL A 132 1.43 0.11 2.75
N GLN A 133 0.14 -0.20 2.98
CA GLN A 133 -0.31 -1.51 3.50
C GLN A 133 -0.84 -2.44 2.41
N PHE A 134 -1.16 -1.91 1.22
CA PHE A 134 -1.74 -2.63 0.10
C PHE A 134 -1.00 -2.31 -1.20
N THR A 135 -0.90 -3.28 -2.10
CA THR A 135 -0.39 -3.07 -3.46
C THR A 135 -1.45 -3.50 -4.50
N PRO A 136 -1.63 -2.75 -5.58
CA PRO A 136 -0.92 -1.52 -5.90
C PRO A 136 -1.35 -0.35 -5.00
N THR A 137 -0.44 0.54 -4.63
CA THR A 137 -0.81 1.86 -4.09
C THR A 137 -0.34 2.92 -5.07
N ILE A 138 -1.21 3.89 -5.39
CA ILE A 138 -0.85 5.01 -6.27
C ILE A 138 -1.00 6.30 -5.49
N LEU A 139 0.07 7.10 -5.46
CA LEU A 139 0.06 8.46 -4.94
C LEU A 139 0.16 9.44 -6.10
N PHE A 140 -0.80 10.35 -6.16
CA PHE A 140 -0.75 11.47 -7.08
C PHE A 140 -0.24 12.69 -6.33
N LEU A 141 0.90 13.23 -6.76
CA LEU A 141 1.51 14.41 -6.15
C LEU A 141 1.29 15.64 -7.01
N ASP A 142 1.00 16.76 -6.35
CA ASP A 142 0.95 18.07 -6.98
C ASP A 142 2.36 18.59 -7.33
N GLU A 143 2.40 19.78 -7.91
CA GLU A 143 3.60 20.48 -8.35
C GLU A 143 4.54 20.88 -7.18
N LYS A 144 4.10 20.71 -5.94
CA LYS A 144 4.86 20.98 -4.70
C LYS A 144 5.21 19.69 -3.95
N GLY A 145 4.86 18.52 -4.49
CA GLY A 145 5.06 17.21 -3.86
C GLY A 145 3.99 16.84 -2.83
N GLY A 146 2.92 17.64 -2.69
CA GLY A 146 1.78 17.34 -1.82
C GLY A 146 0.92 16.23 -2.41
N THR A 147 0.45 15.28 -1.58
CA THR A 147 -0.45 14.20 -2.06
C THR A 147 -1.86 14.74 -2.31
N VAL A 148 -2.28 14.76 -3.57
CA VAL A 148 -3.62 15.19 -4.03
C VAL A 148 -4.63 14.06 -3.88
N ALA A 149 -4.24 12.86 -4.26
CA ALA A 149 -5.06 11.66 -4.18
C ALA A 149 -4.21 10.43 -3.89
N ARG A 150 -4.81 9.46 -3.21
CA ARG A 150 -4.21 8.17 -2.87
C ARG A 150 -5.21 7.08 -3.21
N LEU A 151 -4.77 6.10 -3.99
CA LEU A 151 -5.54 4.89 -4.29
C LEU A 151 -4.87 3.72 -3.58
N ASN A 152 -5.58 3.08 -2.65
CA ASN A 152 -5.07 1.98 -1.83
C ASN A 152 -5.62 0.65 -2.35
N GLY A 153 -4.96 0.04 -3.33
CA GLY A 153 -5.37 -1.21 -3.99
C GLY A 153 -5.84 -0.99 -5.43
N TYR A 154 -6.36 -2.05 -6.06
CA TYR A 154 -6.80 -1.99 -7.45
C TYR A 154 -8.16 -1.30 -7.60
N TYR A 155 -8.22 -0.34 -8.52
CA TYR A 155 -9.45 0.35 -8.92
C TYR A 155 -9.76 -0.09 -10.36
N PRO A 156 -10.98 -0.58 -10.64
CA PRO A 156 -11.39 -0.89 -12.01
C PRO A 156 -11.29 0.32 -12.93
N PRO A 157 -11.19 0.11 -14.26
CA PRO A 157 -10.86 1.14 -15.24
C PRO A 157 -11.66 2.45 -15.11
N HIS A 158 -12.98 2.38 -15.01
CA HIS A 158 -13.86 3.55 -14.90
C HIS A 158 -13.61 4.36 -13.63
N ARG A 159 -13.35 3.69 -12.50
CA ARG A 159 -12.99 4.37 -11.23
C ARG A 159 -11.57 4.95 -11.29
N PHE A 160 -10.64 4.23 -11.90
CA PHE A 160 -9.27 4.69 -12.06
C PHE A 160 -9.17 5.90 -12.98
N GLU A 161 -9.92 5.90 -14.09
CA GLU A 161 -10.05 7.03 -15.00
C GLU A 161 -10.65 8.26 -14.30
N ALA A 162 -11.72 8.09 -13.50
CA ALA A 162 -12.27 9.18 -12.72
C ALA A 162 -11.23 9.79 -11.76
N ALA A 163 -10.41 8.96 -11.11
CA ALA A 163 -9.33 9.45 -10.25
C ALA A 163 -8.28 10.26 -11.03
N ILE A 164 -7.90 9.80 -12.23
CA ILE A 164 -7.04 10.55 -13.14
C ILE A 164 -7.66 11.90 -13.48
N ASP A 165 -8.95 11.94 -13.85
CA ASP A 165 -9.65 13.16 -14.23
C ASP A 165 -9.72 14.18 -13.08
N TYR A 166 -9.93 13.72 -11.85
CA TYR A 166 -9.90 14.59 -10.66
C TYR A 166 -8.54 15.29 -10.52
N VAL A 167 -7.45 14.52 -10.56
CA VAL A 167 -6.11 15.06 -10.31
C VAL A 167 -5.62 15.89 -11.50
N ALA A 168 -5.83 15.41 -12.73
CA ALA A 168 -5.45 16.11 -13.95
C ALA A 168 -6.22 17.45 -14.09
N GLY A 169 -7.50 17.46 -13.70
CA GLY A 169 -8.35 18.64 -13.70
C GLY A 169 -8.12 19.60 -12.53
N ARG A 170 -7.16 19.31 -11.64
CA ARG A 170 -6.89 20.08 -10.42
C ARG A 170 -8.12 20.30 -9.54
N MET A 171 -8.98 19.28 -9.47
CA MET A 171 -10.29 19.39 -8.84
C MET A 171 -10.22 19.53 -7.31
N GLU A 172 -9.05 19.27 -6.71
CA GLU A 172 -8.79 19.48 -5.29
C GLU A 172 -9.00 20.93 -4.82
N VAL A 173 -8.94 21.90 -5.74
CA VAL A 173 -9.24 23.31 -5.42
C VAL A 173 -10.75 23.59 -5.29
N LYS A 174 -11.61 22.66 -5.76
CA LYS A 174 -13.07 22.82 -5.81
C LYS A 174 -13.79 21.92 -4.83
N GLN A 175 -13.34 20.67 -4.68
CA GLN A 175 -13.98 19.68 -3.83
C GLN A 175 -12.98 18.62 -3.37
N SER A 176 -13.34 17.85 -2.35
CA SER A 176 -12.52 16.75 -1.87
C SER A 176 -12.52 15.58 -2.88
N PHE A 177 -11.46 14.77 -2.83
CA PHE A 177 -11.36 13.57 -3.67
C PHE A 177 -12.51 12.58 -3.40
N ALA A 178 -12.90 12.43 -2.14
CA ALA A 178 -14.01 11.58 -1.73
C ALA A 178 -15.35 12.03 -2.33
N ASP A 179 -15.63 13.34 -2.26
CA ASP A 179 -16.88 13.89 -2.79
C ASP A 179 -16.97 13.73 -4.30
N TYR A 180 -15.86 13.97 -5.01
CA TYR A 180 -15.79 13.77 -6.45
C TYR A 180 -16.05 12.32 -6.85
N MET A 181 -15.35 11.38 -6.22
CA MET A 181 -15.44 9.95 -6.56
C MET A 181 -16.84 9.37 -6.33
N ARG A 182 -17.60 9.92 -5.38
CA ARG A 182 -18.99 9.54 -5.11
C ARG A 182 -19.92 9.84 -6.28
N THR A 183 -19.68 10.93 -7.02
CA THR A 183 -20.60 11.37 -8.09
C THR A 183 -20.07 11.10 -9.50
N ALA A 184 -18.74 11.00 -9.66
CA ALA A 184 -18.11 10.80 -10.96
C ALA A 184 -18.23 9.37 -11.47
N VAL A 185 -18.47 8.41 -10.58
CA VAL A 185 -18.55 6.98 -10.90
C VAL A 185 -20.00 6.55 -10.81
N LYS A 186 -20.55 6.03 -11.92
CA LYS A 186 -21.84 5.35 -11.94
C LYS A 186 -21.61 3.89 -12.27
N GLU A 187 -22.08 2.97 -11.44
CA GLU A 187 -21.98 1.54 -11.70
C GLU A 187 -23.37 0.94 -11.83
N ALA A 188 -23.55 0.02 -12.78
CA ALA A 188 -24.77 -0.79 -12.82
C ALA A 188 -24.71 -1.81 -11.67
N ALA A 189 -25.54 -1.63 -10.65
CA ALA A 189 -25.61 -2.52 -9.50
C ALA A 189 -26.94 -2.33 -8.74
N ASN A 190 -27.13 -3.06 -7.65
CA ASN A 190 -28.41 -3.10 -6.94
C ASN A 190 -28.76 -1.73 -6.34
N GLU A 191 -30.04 -1.35 -6.46
CA GLU A 191 -30.56 -0.09 -5.92
C GLU A 191 -30.68 -0.10 -4.38
N LYS A 192 -30.68 -1.31 -3.79
CA LYS A 192 -30.76 -1.54 -2.36
C LYS A 192 -29.46 -2.14 -1.86
N LEU A 193 -29.07 -1.77 -0.64
CA LEU A 193 -27.97 -2.40 0.08
C LEU A 193 -28.34 -3.85 0.46
N HIS A 194 -27.33 -4.71 0.54
CA HIS A 194 -27.50 -6.12 0.90
C HIS A 194 -27.62 -6.27 2.42
N GLU A 195 -28.70 -6.91 2.88
CA GLU A 195 -28.86 -7.24 4.29
C GLU A 195 -28.19 -8.57 4.63
N GLU A 196 -27.49 -8.61 5.76
CA GLU A 196 -26.83 -9.82 6.26
C GLU A 196 -27.21 -10.06 7.73
N PRO A 197 -27.37 -11.32 8.14
CA PRO A 197 -27.79 -11.64 9.50
C PRO A 197 -26.74 -11.29 10.56
N PHE A 198 -25.47 -11.13 10.16
CA PHE A 198 -24.38 -10.77 11.06
C PHE A 198 -24.22 -9.26 11.28
N PHE A 199 -24.94 -8.42 10.55
CA PHE A 199 -24.88 -6.97 10.78
C PHE A 199 -25.58 -6.58 12.07
N MET A 200 -24.90 -5.74 12.85
CA MET A 200 -25.48 -5.06 14.00
C MET A 200 -26.72 -4.24 13.58
N ARG A 201 -27.73 -4.22 14.46
CA ARG A 201 -28.95 -3.43 14.31
C ARG A 201 -28.91 -2.18 15.19
N PRO A 202 -29.68 -1.13 14.86
CA PRO A 202 -29.75 0.06 15.71
C PRO A 202 -30.36 -0.28 17.09
N PRO A 203 -30.02 0.48 18.15
CA PRO A 203 -29.13 1.64 18.15
C PRO A 203 -27.64 1.26 18.00
N TYR A 204 -26.91 2.04 17.20
CA TYR A 204 -25.50 1.75 16.89
C TYR A 204 -24.54 2.32 17.96
N ASP A 205 -24.14 1.48 18.91
CA ASP A 205 -23.05 1.78 19.87
C ASP A 205 -21.78 1.00 19.49
N LEU A 206 -20.81 1.69 18.90
CA LEU A 206 -19.58 1.10 18.36
C LEU A 206 -18.41 1.13 19.38
N ARG A 207 -18.63 1.67 20.57
CA ARG A 207 -17.62 1.66 21.64
C ARG A 207 -17.24 0.23 22.00
N ARG A 208 -15.96 0.04 22.35
CA ARG A 208 -15.44 -1.26 22.79
C ARG A 208 -15.26 -1.25 24.31
N ARG A 209 -15.71 -2.32 24.96
CA ARG A 209 -15.53 -2.58 26.40
C ARG A 209 -14.59 -3.77 26.60
N SER A 210 -14.10 -3.97 27.81
CA SER A 210 -13.33 -5.18 28.14
C SER A 210 -14.09 -6.45 27.70
N GLY A 211 -13.42 -7.33 26.95
CA GLY A 211 -14.01 -8.55 26.38
C GLY A 211 -14.83 -8.35 25.10
N SER A 212 -14.92 -7.14 24.55
CA SER A 212 -15.58 -6.92 23.25
C SER A 212 -14.82 -7.59 22.12
N LYS A 213 -15.56 -8.10 21.14
CA LYS A 213 -14.97 -8.48 19.86
C LYS A 213 -14.36 -7.25 19.15
N PRO A 214 -13.32 -7.44 18.32
CA PRO A 214 -12.95 -6.46 17.31
C PRO A 214 -14.16 -6.03 16.47
N LEU A 215 -14.10 -4.82 15.91
CA LEU A 215 -15.19 -4.23 15.14
C LEU A 215 -14.78 -4.09 13.68
N ALA A 216 -15.63 -4.55 12.77
CA ALA A 216 -15.53 -4.29 11.33
C ALA A 216 -16.67 -3.36 10.89
N VAL A 217 -16.32 -2.21 10.32
CA VAL A 217 -17.28 -1.22 9.82
C VAL A 217 -17.24 -1.22 8.31
N VAL A 218 -18.29 -1.73 7.69
CA VAL A 218 -18.46 -1.80 6.23
C VAL A 218 -19.14 -0.52 5.74
N PHE A 219 -18.49 0.19 4.82
CA PHE A 219 -19.05 1.34 4.12
C PHE A 219 -19.38 0.95 2.68
N GLU A 220 -20.63 1.16 2.30
CA GLU A 220 -21.17 0.79 0.98
C GLU A 220 -22.02 1.90 0.39
N THR A 221 -22.51 1.68 -0.83
CA THR A 221 -23.51 2.54 -1.47
C THR A 221 -24.38 1.67 -2.37
N PRO A 222 -25.65 2.02 -2.60
CA PRO A 222 -26.40 1.52 -3.75
C PRO A 222 -25.62 1.72 -5.05
N TYR A 223 -25.93 0.91 -6.06
CA TYR A 223 -25.27 0.97 -7.37
C TYR A 223 -23.73 0.83 -7.25
N CYS A 224 -23.31 -0.16 -6.46
CA CYS A 224 -21.90 -0.52 -6.25
C CYS A 224 -21.63 -1.98 -6.65
N ALA A 225 -20.96 -2.19 -7.78
CA ALA A 225 -20.71 -3.54 -8.28
C ALA A 225 -19.76 -4.33 -7.37
N GLY A 226 -18.75 -3.66 -6.80
CA GLY A 226 -17.84 -4.28 -5.83
C GLY A 226 -18.55 -4.67 -4.52
N CYS A 227 -19.59 -3.93 -4.11
CA CYS A 227 -20.38 -4.24 -2.91
C CYS A 227 -21.23 -5.49 -3.19
N ASN A 228 -21.84 -5.58 -4.37
CA ASN A 228 -22.54 -6.79 -4.80
C ASN A 228 -21.62 -8.02 -4.78
N GLU A 229 -20.40 -7.90 -5.28
CA GLU A 229 -19.43 -9.01 -5.25
C GLU A 229 -18.97 -9.36 -3.83
N LEU A 230 -18.72 -8.34 -2.98
CA LEU A 230 -18.37 -8.56 -1.57
C LEU A 230 -19.43 -9.41 -0.86
N HIS A 231 -20.72 -9.14 -1.12
CA HIS A 231 -21.82 -9.89 -0.54
C HIS A 231 -22.00 -11.27 -1.18
N ALA A 232 -22.05 -11.36 -2.51
CA ALA A 232 -22.35 -12.60 -3.22
C ALA A 232 -21.21 -13.63 -3.15
N GLU A 233 -19.96 -13.16 -3.16
CA GLU A 233 -18.77 -14.02 -3.20
C GLU A 233 -17.93 -13.90 -1.93
N GLY A 234 -17.64 -12.68 -1.48
CA GLY A 234 -16.73 -12.42 -0.36
C GLY A 234 -17.24 -13.02 0.96
N PHE A 235 -18.38 -12.54 1.44
CA PHE A 235 -18.99 -12.97 2.71
C PHE A 235 -19.57 -14.38 2.65
N THR A 236 -19.72 -14.99 1.47
CA THR A 236 -20.23 -16.36 1.35
C THR A 236 -19.15 -17.43 1.54
N ARG A 237 -17.86 -17.09 1.35
CA ARG A 237 -16.73 -18.01 1.54
C ARG A 237 -16.62 -18.53 2.98
N ALA A 238 -16.26 -19.80 3.14
CA ALA A 238 -16.18 -20.46 4.44
C ALA A 238 -15.12 -19.82 5.36
N GLU A 239 -13.97 -19.48 4.80
CA GLU A 239 -12.85 -18.83 5.49
C GLU A 239 -13.20 -17.41 5.94
N VAL A 240 -14.01 -16.67 5.17
CA VAL A 240 -14.48 -15.34 5.57
C VAL A 240 -15.55 -15.46 6.65
N LYS A 241 -16.51 -16.39 6.51
CA LYS A 241 -17.53 -16.66 7.53
C LYS A 241 -16.94 -17.04 8.88
N ALA A 242 -15.90 -17.86 8.89
CA ALA A 242 -15.20 -18.25 10.11
C ALA A 242 -14.62 -17.03 10.84
N GLU A 243 -14.04 -16.10 10.08
CA GLU A 243 -13.50 -14.86 10.64
C GLU A 243 -14.58 -13.85 11.04
N LEU A 244 -15.67 -13.71 10.26
CA LEU A 244 -16.80 -12.83 10.59
C LEU A 244 -17.38 -13.13 11.98
N GLY A 245 -17.42 -14.40 12.38
CA GLY A 245 -17.86 -14.81 13.73
C GLY A 245 -17.02 -14.24 14.88
N GLN A 246 -15.78 -13.78 14.59
CA GLN A 246 -14.87 -13.17 15.56
C GLN A 246 -15.06 -11.65 15.70
N PHE A 247 -15.96 -11.05 14.92
CA PHE A 247 -16.17 -9.60 14.91
C PHE A 247 -17.59 -9.23 15.32
N ASP A 248 -17.72 -8.02 15.85
CA ASP A 248 -18.96 -7.27 15.68
C ASP A 248 -18.87 -6.55 14.32
N VAL A 249 -19.89 -6.68 13.48
CA VAL A 249 -19.87 -6.14 12.12
C VAL A 249 -21.04 -5.18 11.94
N VAL A 250 -20.78 -3.97 11.46
CA VAL A 250 -21.80 -2.96 11.18
C VAL A 250 -21.62 -2.43 9.77
N ARG A 251 -22.72 -2.05 9.11
CA ARG A 251 -22.73 -1.51 7.75
C ARG A 251 -23.39 -0.13 7.72
N PHE A 252 -22.76 0.82 7.03
CA PHE A 252 -23.32 2.15 6.76
C PHE A 252 -23.24 2.50 5.27
N ALA A 253 -24.27 3.17 4.78
CA ALA A 253 -24.25 3.75 3.44
C ALA A 253 -23.46 5.07 3.44
N LEU A 254 -22.73 5.37 2.36
CA LEU A 254 -22.20 6.72 2.14
C LEU A 254 -23.37 7.69 1.92
N GLY A 255 -23.64 8.54 2.91
CA GLY A 255 -24.79 9.46 2.92
C GLY A 255 -25.97 9.00 3.79
N ALA A 256 -25.82 7.90 4.55
CA ALA A 256 -26.82 7.51 5.53
C ALA A 256 -26.91 8.53 6.68
N ASP A 257 -28.13 8.86 7.08
CA ASP A 257 -28.45 9.73 8.23
C ASP A 257 -28.52 8.95 9.56
N ALA A 258 -28.10 7.68 9.57
CA ALA A 258 -28.13 6.85 10.77
C ALA A 258 -27.24 7.43 11.87
N MET A 259 -27.80 7.63 13.06
CA MET A 259 -27.06 8.06 14.25
C MET A 259 -26.26 6.90 14.85
N LEU A 260 -25.00 7.16 15.22
CA LEU A 260 -24.13 6.20 15.87
C LEU A 260 -23.31 6.83 17.00
N THR A 261 -22.76 5.99 17.87
CA THR A 261 -21.67 6.35 18.78
C THR A 261 -20.40 5.67 18.29
N THR A 262 -19.35 6.42 17.95
CA THR A 262 -18.09 5.88 17.41
C THR A 262 -17.32 5.06 18.45
N PRO A 263 -16.28 4.31 18.04
CA PRO A 263 -15.39 3.64 18.99
C PRO A 263 -14.76 4.60 20.01
N GLN A 264 -14.58 5.88 19.65
CA GLN A 264 -14.06 6.94 20.52
C GLN A 264 -15.15 7.63 21.37
N GLY A 265 -16.42 7.21 21.26
CA GLY A 265 -17.52 7.73 22.06
C GLY A 265 -18.18 9.00 21.52
N LEU A 266 -17.81 9.45 20.32
CA LEU A 266 -18.46 10.60 19.68
C LEU A 266 -19.82 10.18 19.11
N LYS A 267 -20.83 11.03 19.28
CA LYS A 267 -22.15 10.84 18.67
C LYS A 267 -22.25 11.72 17.42
N LEU A 268 -22.47 11.10 16.27
CA LEU A 268 -22.60 11.78 14.97
C LEU A 268 -23.35 10.90 13.97
N HIS A 269 -23.70 11.46 12.82
CA HIS A 269 -24.28 10.71 11.72
C HIS A 269 -23.23 9.84 11.03
N ALA A 270 -23.67 8.72 10.44
CA ALA A 270 -22.78 7.78 9.76
C ALA A 270 -22.05 8.41 8.56
N ASP A 271 -22.70 9.31 7.82
CA ASP A 271 -22.10 10.04 6.70
C ASP A 271 -21.02 11.04 7.16
N GLU A 272 -21.25 11.73 8.27
CA GLU A 272 -20.26 12.60 8.92
C GLU A 272 -19.03 11.80 9.34
N TRP A 273 -19.25 10.61 9.90
CA TRP A 273 -18.16 9.74 10.31
C TRP A 273 -17.37 9.18 9.12
N ALA A 274 -18.05 8.77 8.04
CA ALA A 274 -17.40 8.32 6.81
C ALA A 274 -16.50 9.42 6.20
N ARG A 275 -16.95 10.69 6.21
CA ARG A 275 -16.14 11.85 5.79
C ARG A 275 -14.94 12.07 6.71
N ALA A 276 -15.13 11.99 8.02
CA ALA A 276 -14.04 12.13 8.99
C ALA A 276 -12.98 11.02 8.82
N LEU A 277 -13.41 9.81 8.49
CA LEU A 277 -12.54 8.68 8.14
C LEU A 277 -11.92 8.79 6.74
N LYS A 278 -12.38 9.73 5.91
CA LYS A 278 -11.95 9.94 4.52
C LYS A 278 -12.19 8.72 3.62
N ILE A 279 -13.35 8.06 3.77
CA ILE A 279 -13.72 6.92 2.93
C ILE A 279 -14.02 7.41 1.49
N VAL A 280 -13.17 6.99 0.55
CA VAL A 280 -13.21 7.42 -0.87
C VAL A 280 -13.75 6.33 -1.81
N TYR A 281 -13.82 5.08 -1.34
CA TYR A 281 -14.17 3.91 -2.14
C TYR A 281 -15.21 3.05 -1.42
N THR A 282 -16.03 2.36 -2.21
CA THR A 282 -17.01 1.38 -1.72
C THR A 282 -16.91 0.09 -2.55
N PRO A 283 -16.92 -1.09 -1.92
CA PRO A 283 -17.01 -1.29 -0.49
C PRO A 283 -15.68 -0.94 0.20
N SER A 284 -15.76 -0.33 1.38
CA SER A 284 -14.61 -0.19 2.27
C SER A 284 -14.90 -0.87 3.61
N ILE A 285 -13.91 -1.49 4.23
CA ILE A 285 -14.05 -2.06 5.58
C ILE A 285 -12.98 -1.46 6.47
N VAL A 286 -13.38 -0.80 7.55
CA VAL A 286 -12.48 -0.26 8.57
C VAL A 286 -12.49 -1.19 9.78
N PHE A 287 -11.33 -1.69 10.16
CA PHE A 287 -11.17 -2.65 11.24
C PHE A 287 -10.61 -1.98 12.48
N PHE A 288 -11.30 -2.15 13.60
CA PHE A 288 -10.89 -1.70 14.93
C PHE A 288 -10.61 -2.91 15.80
N ASP A 289 -9.56 -2.84 16.62
CA ASP A 289 -9.31 -3.88 17.62
C ASP A 289 -10.29 -3.78 18.81
N ALA A 290 -10.15 -4.72 19.75
CA ALA A 290 -11.00 -4.78 20.94
C ALA A 290 -10.88 -3.56 21.89
N THR A 291 -9.94 -2.62 21.65
CA THR A 291 -9.87 -1.36 22.40
C THR A 291 -10.49 -0.18 21.65
N GLY A 292 -10.95 -0.40 20.40
CA GLY A 292 -11.54 0.63 19.56
C GLY A 292 -10.50 1.43 18.76
N ARG A 293 -9.25 0.94 18.68
CA ARG A 293 -8.21 1.56 17.84
C ARG A 293 -8.29 0.99 16.43
N GLU A 294 -8.28 1.86 15.44
CA GLU A 294 -8.20 1.44 14.04
C GLU A 294 -6.87 0.70 13.79
N VAL A 295 -6.96 -0.48 13.18
CA VAL A 295 -5.80 -1.34 12.87
C VAL A 295 -5.45 -1.26 11.39
N ILE A 296 -6.45 -1.48 10.53
CA ILE A 296 -6.30 -1.50 9.09
C ILE A 296 -7.66 -1.18 8.45
N ARG A 297 -7.63 -0.85 7.16
CA ARG A 297 -8.81 -0.66 6.34
C ARG A 297 -8.58 -1.21 4.94
N THR A 298 -9.62 -1.73 4.30
CA THR A 298 -9.61 -2.11 2.89
C THR A 298 -10.38 -1.03 2.12
N GLU A 299 -9.72 -0.30 1.21
CA GLU A 299 -10.30 0.86 0.49
C GLU A 299 -10.23 0.68 -1.05
N ALA A 300 -10.35 -0.57 -1.49
CA ALA A 300 -10.31 -0.95 -2.90
C ALA A 300 -10.97 -2.31 -3.12
N TYR A 301 -11.04 -2.69 -4.39
CA TYR A 301 -11.41 -4.02 -4.82
C TYR A 301 -10.55 -5.09 -4.14
N ILE A 302 -11.21 -6.05 -3.48
CA ILE A 302 -10.56 -7.08 -2.69
C ILE A 302 -11.21 -8.44 -2.94
N ARG A 303 -10.38 -9.42 -3.29
CA ARG A 303 -10.75 -10.82 -3.52
C ARG A 303 -10.76 -11.61 -2.21
N PRO A 304 -11.47 -12.75 -2.15
CA PRO A 304 -11.79 -13.42 -0.89
C PRO A 304 -10.58 -13.79 0.00
N PHE A 305 -9.47 -14.25 -0.59
CA PHE A 305 -8.24 -14.55 0.18
C PHE A 305 -7.76 -13.34 0.99
N HIS A 306 -7.73 -12.16 0.38
CA HIS A 306 -7.26 -10.93 1.01
C HIS A 306 -8.28 -10.40 2.01
N LEU A 307 -9.58 -10.57 1.73
CA LEU A 307 -10.66 -10.24 2.66
C LEU A 307 -10.53 -11.08 3.94
N ALA A 308 -10.47 -12.41 3.82
CA ALA A 308 -10.25 -13.31 4.95
C ALA A 308 -8.96 -12.98 5.69
N GLY A 309 -7.89 -12.65 4.95
CA GLY A 309 -6.64 -12.21 5.53
C GLY A 309 -6.76 -10.93 6.37
N ALA A 310 -7.49 -9.92 5.90
CA ALA A 310 -7.70 -8.67 6.64
C ALA A 310 -8.45 -8.89 7.96
N PHE A 311 -9.51 -9.71 7.94
CA PHE A 311 -10.19 -10.11 9.18
C PHE A 311 -9.24 -10.90 10.10
N ALA A 312 -8.56 -11.92 9.57
CA ALA A 312 -7.64 -12.77 10.33
C ALA A 312 -6.50 -11.96 10.98
N TYR A 313 -5.98 -10.95 10.29
CA TYR A 313 -4.91 -10.09 10.79
C TYR A 313 -5.31 -9.34 12.06
N VAL A 314 -6.58 -8.94 12.15
CA VAL A 314 -7.13 -8.19 13.28
C VAL A 314 -7.64 -9.13 14.37
N SER A 315 -8.34 -10.21 14.03
CA SER A 315 -8.87 -11.19 15.00
C SER A 315 -7.75 -11.91 15.77
N SER A 316 -6.66 -12.26 15.08
CA SER A 316 -5.50 -12.91 15.70
C SER A 316 -4.65 -11.99 16.58
N GLY A 317 -4.77 -10.66 16.41
CA GLY A 317 -3.89 -9.70 17.06
C GLY A 317 -2.46 -9.66 16.51
N GLU A 318 -2.15 -10.39 15.42
CA GLU A 318 -0.80 -10.46 14.83
C GLU A 318 -0.26 -9.08 14.43
N TYR A 319 -1.13 -8.11 14.15
CA TYR A 319 -0.77 -6.72 13.84
C TYR A 319 0.12 -6.03 14.90
N ARG A 320 0.14 -6.54 16.14
CA ARG A 320 0.99 -6.01 17.22
C ARG A 320 2.45 -6.38 17.05
N ASN A 321 2.71 -7.56 16.48
CA ASN A 321 4.06 -8.10 16.30
C ASN A 321 4.55 -7.93 14.86
N GLU A 322 3.64 -7.95 13.90
CA GLU A 322 3.93 -7.71 12.48
C GLU A 322 3.01 -6.58 11.98
N PRO A 323 3.44 -5.30 12.05
CA PRO A 323 2.67 -4.16 11.56
C PRO A 323 2.45 -4.13 10.03
N SER A 324 3.19 -4.92 9.25
CA SER A 324 3.00 -5.02 7.81
C SER A 324 1.97 -6.10 7.46
N PHE A 325 0.80 -5.66 7.01
CA PHE A 325 -0.22 -6.57 6.52
C PHE A 325 0.26 -7.45 5.34
N GLN A 326 1.11 -6.91 4.47
CA GLN A 326 1.69 -7.66 3.36
C GLN A 326 2.57 -8.81 3.84
N ARG A 327 3.43 -8.58 4.85
CA ARG A 327 4.25 -9.65 5.45
C ARG A 327 3.38 -10.71 6.13
N PHE A 328 2.34 -10.28 6.84
CA PHE A 328 1.36 -11.19 7.42
C PHE A 328 0.71 -12.08 6.35
N LEU A 329 0.22 -11.49 5.25
CA LEU A 329 -0.40 -12.25 4.16
C LEU A 329 0.57 -13.23 3.50
N GLN A 330 1.81 -12.82 3.25
CA GLN A 330 2.83 -13.69 2.67
C GLN A 330 3.12 -14.88 3.60
N ALA A 331 3.33 -14.62 4.90
CA ALA A 331 3.56 -15.66 5.88
C ALA A 331 2.34 -16.59 6.01
N ARG A 332 1.12 -16.07 5.94
CA ARG A 332 -0.12 -16.87 5.91
C ARG A 332 -0.18 -17.77 4.68
N ALA A 333 0.07 -17.22 3.49
CA ALA A 333 0.10 -17.98 2.24
C ALA A 333 1.14 -19.11 2.30
N ASP A 334 2.33 -18.83 2.83
CA ASP A 334 3.40 -19.82 2.94
C ASP A 334 3.06 -20.93 3.94
N ARG A 335 2.43 -20.59 5.08
CA ARG A 335 1.92 -21.60 6.02
C ARG A 335 0.85 -22.49 5.37
N MET A 336 -0.03 -21.93 4.54
CA MET A 336 -1.04 -22.70 3.80
C MET A 336 -0.39 -23.65 2.78
N ARG A 337 0.55 -23.14 1.96
CA ARG A 337 1.30 -23.96 0.98
C ARG A 337 2.07 -25.09 1.63
N LYS A 338 2.73 -24.84 2.77
CA LYS A 338 3.44 -25.88 3.55
C LYS A 338 2.52 -26.99 4.06
N ARG A 339 1.22 -26.73 4.22
CA ARG A 339 0.20 -27.72 4.56
C ARG A 339 -0.45 -28.38 3.33
N GLY A 340 0.09 -28.16 2.13
CA GLY A 340 -0.45 -28.68 0.89
C GLY A 340 -1.75 -28.00 0.41
N GLN A 341 -2.11 -26.86 0.98
CA GLN A 341 -3.30 -26.11 0.57
C GLN A 341 -2.99 -25.26 -0.66
N THR A 342 -3.89 -25.27 -1.64
CA THR A 342 -3.84 -24.35 -2.78
C THR A 342 -4.10 -22.92 -2.29
N VAL A 343 -3.23 -21.99 -2.68
CA VAL A 343 -3.41 -20.55 -2.41
C VAL A 343 -3.62 -19.85 -3.73
N ASP A 344 -4.88 -19.48 -4.01
CA ASP A 344 -5.21 -18.57 -5.09
C ASP A 344 -5.41 -17.17 -4.52
N LEU A 345 -4.55 -16.25 -4.95
CA LEU A 345 -4.58 -14.86 -4.46
C LEU A 345 -5.64 -14.02 -5.19
N TRP A 346 -6.16 -14.52 -6.31
CA TRP A 346 -7.14 -13.83 -7.15
C TRP A 346 -8.53 -14.44 -7.07
N LYS A 347 -8.73 -15.75 -6.91
CA LYS A 347 -10.07 -16.36 -6.95
C LYS A 347 -10.82 -16.34 -5.62
#